data_AF-A0A0M2TYU4-F1
#
_entry.id   AF-A0A0M2TYU4-F1
#
_cell.length_a   1.000
_cell.length_b   1.000
_cell.length_c   1.000
_cell.angle_alpha   90.00
_cell.angle_beta   90.00
_cell.angle_gamma   90.00
#
_symmetry.space_group_name_H-M   'P 1'
#
loop_
_entity.id
_entity.type
_entity.pdbx_description
1 polymer ?
#
loop_
_entity_poly.entity_id
_entity_poly.type
_entity_poly.pdbx_seq_one_letter_code
_entity_poly.pdbx_strand_id
1 'polypeptide(L)'
;MTEKLKSCSKSVAGSDNFQKLSELSASFPADKYTDMLAESNVQLGMELLFKKHDKSRDYQDYFNTAFTATITGRQIGEAIRKAPLLLLLILMIFAVGGCSSAESVLRPDDVLLSARVAPFTSVPMYRSYFGVDQPLPEKEAEKIMRNFIRVDMYWDLRLEKKWDNQGSTKFYYSPYLIVIPPKEEVVYAGGHRGVNLHTVGAALPHEVLENVLKDNKDYNWAKMSEERFGYVLHARSFEQGSTSLAFLKNINSDITPTFKIYFIYYDPLAKQGWVRPIKAL
;
A
#
# COMPACT_ATOMS: atom_id res chain seq x y z
N MET A 1 -36.68 -53.21 -10.93
CA MET A 1 -36.90 -54.04 -9.73
C MET A 1 -37.13 -53.09 -8.58
N THR A 2 -38.29 -52.45 -8.45
CA THR A 2 -39.63 -53.05 -8.23
C THR A 2 -39.65 -53.92 -6.98
N GLU A 3 -40.33 -53.41 -5.95
CA GLU A 3 -41.12 -54.13 -4.93
C GLU A 3 -40.53 -55.39 -4.27
N LYS A 4 -40.45 -55.36 -2.92
CA LYS A 4 -41.37 -56.14 -2.08
C LYS A 4 -41.08 -55.94 -0.58
N LEU A 5 -41.91 -55.10 0.03
CA LEU A 5 -42.46 -55.37 1.36
C LEU A 5 -43.28 -56.67 1.30
N LYS A 6 -43.01 -57.61 2.21
CA LYS A 6 -44.00 -58.38 3.00
C LYS A 6 -43.36 -59.62 3.65
N SER A 7 -43.96 -60.00 4.78
CA SER A 7 -43.71 -61.19 5.62
C SER A 7 -42.76 -60.86 6.78
N CYS A 8 -43.14 -60.90 8.05
CA CYS A 8 -44.09 -61.81 8.69
C CYS A 8 -44.69 -61.17 9.96
N SER A 9 -46.01 -61.12 10.06
CA SER A 9 -46.74 -61.04 11.32
C SER A 9 -47.25 -62.45 11.65
N LYS A 10 -46.93 -62.94 12.85
CA LYS A 10 -47.67 -63.91 13.67
C LYS A 10 -46.89 -64.06 14.98
N SER A 11 -47.38 -63.49 16.07
CA SER A 11 -48.25 -64.18 17.03
C SER A 11 -47.53 -65.32 17.75
N VAL A 12 -46.95 -65.03 18.91
CA VAL A 12 -46.97 -65.95 20.05
C VAL A 12 -47.27 -65.13 21.30
N ALA A 13 -48.52 -65.25 21.75
CA ALA A 13 -48.90 -64.99 23.13
C ALA A 13 -48.20 -66.03 24.02
N GLY A 14 -47.56 -65.56 25.07
CA GLY A 14 -47.00 -66.40 26.13
C GLY A 14 -46.90 -65.55 27.39
N SER A 15 -47.80 -65.80 28.34
CA SER A 15 -48.05 -65.05 29.57
C SER A 15 -46.96 -65.15 30.63
N ASP A 16 -45.81 -65.76 30.33
CA ASP A 16 -44.83 -66.14 31.35
C ASP A 16 -43.63 -65.18 31.47
N ASN A 17 -43.58 -64.13 30.64
CA ASN A 17 -42.55 -63.09 30.72
C ASN A 17 -42.95 -61.85 31.55
N PHE A 18 -44.22 -61.72 31.95
CA PHE A 18 -44.68 -60.57 32.71
C PHE A 18 -44.29 -60.63 34.20
N GLN A 19 -44.14 -61.83 34.76
CA GLN A 19 -43.76 -62.03 36.16
C GLN A 19 -42.25 -61.87 36.39
N LYS A 20 -41.42 -62.12 35.37
CA LYS A 20 -39.96 -61.86 35.42
C LYS A 20 -39.58 -60.39 35.24
N LEU A 21 -40.46 -59.56 34.66
CA LEU A 21 -40.22 -58.12 34.47
C LEU A 21 -40.62 -57.28 35.70
N SER A 22 -41.51 -57.78 36.58
CA SER A 22 -41.82 -57.11 37.84
C SER A 22 -40.76 -57.31 38.92
N GLU A 23 -39.92 -58.35 38.82
CA GLU A 23 -38.82 -58.59 39.76
C GLU A 23 -37.51 -57.89 39.35
N LEU A 24 -37.34 -57.55 38.07
CA LEU A 24 -36.18 -56.78 37.60
C LEU A 24 -36.28 -55.26 37.85
N SER A 25 -37.46 -54.73 38.14
CA SER A 25 -37.65 -53.29 38.38
C SER A 25 -37.29 -52.84 39.80
N ALA A 26 -36.98 -53.78 40.70
CA ALA A 26 -36.62 -53.48 42.08
C ALA A 26 -35.10 -53.37 42.33
N SER A 27 -34.24 -53.49 41.30
CA SER A 27 -32.79 -53.51 41.51
C SER A 27 -31.94 -52.93 40.38
N PHE A 28 -32.24 -51.74 39.85
CA PHE A 28 -31.28 -51.04 38.96
C PHE A 28 -31.26 -49.52 39.18
N PRO A 29 -30.07 -48.90 39.38
CA PRO A 29 -29.92 -47.46 39.61
C PRO A 29 -30.07 -46.63 38.32
N ALA A 30 -30.49 -45.38 38.48
CA ALA A 30 -31.08 -44.49 37.47
C ALA A 30 -30.11 -43.91 36.41
N ASP A 31 -28.87 -44.37 36.37
CA ASP A 31 -27.75 -43.73 35.71
C ASP A 31 -27.36 -44.36 34.35
N LYS A 32 -28.18 -45.27 33.81
CA LYS A 32 -27.92 -45.95 32.52
C LYS A 32 -28.97 -45.75 31.41
N TYR A 33 -29.74 -44.67 31.44
CA TYR A 33 -30.76 -44.39 30.40
C TYR A 33 -30.31 -43.47 29.25
N THR A 34 -29.08 -42.96 29.24
CA THR A 34 -28.64 -41.99 28.21
C THR A 34 -28.38 -42.60 26.83
N ASP A 35 -28.16 -43.92 26.72
CA ASP A 35 -27.71 -44.55 25.47
C ASP A 35 -28.80 -45.34 24.70
N MET A 36 -30.05 -45.39 25.19
CA MET A 36 -31.13 -46.20 24.58
C MET A 36 -32.32 -45.41 24.03
N LEU A 37 -32.12 -44.14 23.66
CA LEU A 37 -33.14 -43.33 22.99
C LEU A 37 -32.75 -43.05 21.53
N ALA A 38 -32.68 -44.14 20.75
CA ALA A 38 -32.93 -44.05 19.31
C ALA A 38 -34.39 -43.63 19.11
N GLU A 39 -34.62 -42.73 18.16
CA GLU A 39 -35.87 -41.96 17.95
C GLU A 39 -37.16 -42.81 17.93
N SER A 40 -37.09 -44.11 17.62
CA SER A 40 -38.27 -45.00 17.61
C SER A 40 -38.80 -45.39 18.99
N ASN A 41 -37.96 -45.39 20.04
CA ASN A 41 -38.36 -45.85 21.39
C ASN A 41 -38.95 -44.74 22.27
N VAL A 42 -38.71 -43.47 21.93
CA VAL A 42 -39.27 -42.31 22.64
C VAL A 42 -40.78 -42.28 22.47
N GLN A 43 -41.27 -42.54 21.26
CA GLN A 43 -42.69 -42.46 20.92
C GLN A 43 -43.52 -43.57 21.58
N LEU A 44 -42.96 -44.78 21.68
CA LEU A 44 -43.58 -45.91 22.38
C LEU A 44 -43.56 -45.73 23.91
N GLY A 45 -42.50 -45.12 24.45
CA GLY A 45 -42.41 -44.74 25.86
C GLY A 45 -43.45 -43.67 26.25
N MET A 46 -43.74 -42.74 25.35
CA MET A 46 -44.77 -41.72 25.57
C MET A 46 -46.18 -42.31 25.62
N GLU A 47 -46.55 -43.20 24.70
CA GLU A 47 -47.89 -43.83 24.72
C GLU A 47 -48.17 -44.59 26.02
N LEU A 48 -47.14 -45.22 26.62
CA LEU A 48 -47.27 -45.96 27.87
C LEU A 48 -47.38 -45.05 29.10
N LEU A 49 -46.71 -43.90 29.10
CA LEU A 49 -46.79 -42.91 30.19
C LEU A 49 -48.12 -42.14 30.18
N PHE A 50 -48.65 -41.79 29.00
CA PHE A 50 -49.93 -41.09 28.88
C PHE A 50 -51.14 -41.97 29.21
N LYS A 51 -51.03 -43.30 29.10
CA LYS A 51 -52.11 -44.22 29.48
C LYS A 51 -52.32 -44.37 31.00
N LYS A 52 -51.36 -43.94 31.83
CA LYS A 52 -51.36 -44.24 33.27
C LYS A 52 -51.66 -43.04 34.17
N HIS A 53 -51.62 -41.80 33.66
CA HIS A 53 -51.85 -40.60 34.48
C HIS A 53 -52.73 -39.56 33.77
N ASP A 54 -53.93 -39.36 34.31
CA ASP A 54 -54.90 -38.33 33.91
C ASP A 54 -54.54 -36.94 34.48
N LYS A 55 -53.31 -36.49 34.21
CA LYS A 55 -52.80 -35.14 34.52
C LYS A 55 -51.88 -34.69 33.39
N SER A 56 -52.49 -34.33 32.26
CA SER A 56 -51.80 -34.22 30.97
C SER A 56 -51.14 -32.87 30.66
N ARG A 57 -51.38 -31.79 31.42
CA ARG A 57 -50.85 -30.45 31.07
C ARG A 57 -49.45 -30.16 31.61
N ASP A 58 -49.21 -30.35 32.91
CA ASP A 58 -47.95 -29.94 33.54
C ASP A 58 -46.73 -30.75 33.04
N TYR A 59 -46.94 -32.03 32.69
CA TYR A 59 -45.89 -32.88 32.14
C TYR A 59 -45.54 -32.53 30.69
N GLN A 60 -46.51 -32.06 29.92
CA GLN A 60 -46.30 -31.70 28.52
C GLN A 60 -45.50 -30.40 28.39
N ASP A 61 -45.73 -29.43 29.27
CA ASP A 61 -44.95 -28.19 29.31
C ASP A 61 -43.52 -28.41 29.80
N TYR A 62 -43.33 -29.28 30.80
CA TYR A 62 -41.98 -29.64 31.27
C TYR A 62 -41.18 -30.37 30.19
N PHE A 63 -41.83 -31.27 29.45
CA PHE A 63 -41.19 -32.00 28.35
C PHE A 63 -40.87 -31.10 27.16
N ASN A 64 -41.79 -30.23 26.74
CA ASN A 64 -41.55 -29.29 25.65
C ASN A 64 -40.40 -28.32 25.99
N THR A 65 -40.30 -27.90 27.25
CA THR A 65 -39.19 -27.07 27.74
C THR A 65 -37.87 -27.82 27.72
N ALA A 66 -37.84 -29.06 28.21
CA ALA A 66 -36.64 -29.90 28.20
C ALA A 66 -36.19 -30.29 26.78
N PHE A 67 -37.13 -30.60 25.89
CA PHE A 67 -36.85 -30.95 24.50
C PHE A 67 -36.32 -29.74 23.71
N THR A 68 -36.93 -28.56 23.91
CA THR A 68 -36.46 -27.31 23.30
C THR A 68 -35.08 -26.93 23.84
N ALA A 69 -34.83 -27.05 25.15
CA ALA A 69 -33.49 -26.82 25.73
C ALA A 69 -32.44 -27.78 25.15
N THR A 70 -32.79 -29.04 24.90
CA THR A 70 -31.88 -30.05 24.32
C THR A 70 -31.56 -29.78 22.85
N ILE A 71 -32.56 -29.41 22.03
CA ILE A 71 -32.34 -29.03 20.62
C ILE A 71 -31.52 -27.74 20.53
N THR A 72 -31.84 -26.73 21.34
CA THR A 72 -31.12 -25.44 21.34
C THR A 72 -29.68 -25.64 21.81
N GLY A 73 -29.44 -26.46 22.83
CA GLY A 73 -28.08 -26.81 23.29
C GLY A 73 -27.25 -27.55 22.24
N ARG A 74 -27.87 -28.44 21.44
CA ARG A 74 -27.19 -29.17 20.36
C ARG A 74 -26.84 -28.25 19.18
N GLN A 75 -27.73 -27.31 18.82
CA GLN A 75 -27.44 -26.31 17.79
C GLN A 75 -26.38 -25.29 18.23
N ILE A 76 -26.41 -24.84 19.48
CA ILE A 76 -25.37 -23.96 20.05
C ILE A 76 -24.02 -24.69 20.11
N GLY A 77 -24.00 -25.98 20.48
CA GLY A 77 -22.79 -26.81 20.50
C GLY A 77 -22.15 -26.97 19.11
N GLU A 78 -22.95 -27.17 18.07
CA GLU A 78 -22.44 -27.22 16.69
C GLU A 78 -21.97 -25.87 16.17
N ALA A 79 -22.65 -24.77 16.52
CA ALA A 79 -22.24 -23.42 16.17
C ALA A 79 -20.89 -23.05 16.82
N ILE A 80 -20.69 -23.41 18.09
CA ILE A 80 -19.41 -23.22 18.81
C ILE A 80 -18.31 -24.10 18.18
N ARG A 81 -18.62 -25.33 17.75
CA ARG A 81 -17.63 -26.22 17.11
C ARG A 81 -17.18 -25.74 15.73
N LYS A 82 -18.05 -25.05 15.00
CA LYS A 82 -17.78 -24.50 13.65
C LYS A 82 -17.19 -23.08 13.69
N ALA A 83 -17.38 -22.33 14.78
CA ALA A 83 -16.80 -21.01 15.00
C ALA A 83 -15.27 -20.91 14.82
N PRO A 84 -14.43 -21.84 15.34
CA PRO A 84 -12.99 -21.77 15.12
C PRO A 84 -12.60 -22.00 13.66
N LEU A 85 -13.38 -22.79 12.91
CA LEU A 85 -13.13 -23.07 11.50
C LEU A 85 -13.44 -21.85 10.62
N LEU A 86 -14.52 -21.13 10.96
CA LEU A 86 -14.87 -19.84 10.33
C LEU A 86 -13.82 -18.76 10.65
N LEU A 87 -13.34 -18.70 11.89
CA LEU A 87 -12.28 -17.79 12.30
C LEU A 87 -10.97 -18.07 11.54
N LEU A 88 -10.62 -19.34 11.35
CA LEU A 88 -9.47 -19.77 10.56
C LEU A 88 -9.61 -19.40 9.08
N LEU A 89 -10.81 -19.55 8.51
CA LEU A 89 -11.08 -19.16 7.12
C LEU A 89 -10.93 -17.64 6.94
N ILE A 90 -11.47 -16.85 7.88
CA ILE A 90 -11.34 -15.38 7.88
C ILE A 90 -9.86 -14.99 8.01
N LEU A 91 -9.12 -15.59 8.96
CA LEU A 91 -7.68 -15.34 9.12
C LEU A 91 -6.88 -15.72 7.87
N MET A 92 -7.21 -16.81 7.18
CA MET A 92 -6.58 -17.16 5.90
C MET A 92 -6.92 -16.16 4.80
N ILE A 93 -8.15 -15.67 4.71
CA ILE A 93 -8.51 -14.61 3.75
C ILE A 93 -7.74 -13.32 4.05
N PHE A 94 -7.59 -12.94 5.32
CA PHE A 94 -6.78 -11.78 5.72
C PHE A 94 -5.27 -11.99 5.50
N ALA A 95 -4.76 -13.21 5.70
CA ALA A 95 -3.35 -13.54 5.46
C ALA A 95 -2.99 -13.58 3.97
N VAL A 96 -3.92 -14.02 3.11
CA VAL A 96 -3.70 -14.12 1.66
C VAL A 96 -4.04 -12.81 0.95
N GLY A 97 -4.99 -12.02 1.47
CA GLY A 97 -5.35 -10.69 0.94
C GLY A 97 -4.41 -9.55 1.37
N GLY A 98 -3.43 -9.81 2.24
CA GLY A 98 -2.55 -8.80 2.83
C GLY A 98 -1.22 -8.54 2.11
N CYS A 99 -0.88 -9.30 1.07
CA CYS A 99 0.22 -8.96 0.16
C CYS A 99 -0.28 -8.01 -0.93
N SER A 100 -0.74 -6.82 -0.53
CA SER A 100 -0.72 -5.68 -1.45
C SER A 100 0.72 -5.56 -1.94
N SER A 101 0.95 -5.58 -3.26
CA SER A 101 2.30 -5.41 -3.79
C SER A 101 2.81 -4.10 -3.19
N ALA A 102 3.80 -4.18 -2.30
CA ALA A 102 4.39 -3.00 -1.69
C ALA A 102 4.73 -2.06 -2.85
N GLU A 103 4.06 -0.92 -2.89
CA GLU A 103 4.21 0.03 -3.98
C GLU A 103 5.66 0.47 -3.96
N SER A 104 6.46 -0.04 -4.91
CA SER A 104 7.91 0.14 -4.84
C SER A 104 8.22 1.61 -5.08
N VAL A 105 8.64 2.29 -4.01
CA VAL A 105 9.24 3.62 -4.06
C VAL A 105 10.30 3.62 -5.16
N LEU A 106 10.28 4.65 -6.01
CA LEU A 106 11.21 4.81 -7.12
C LEU A 106 12.65 4.74 -6.61
N ARG A 107 13.46 3.83 -7.16
CA ARG A 107 14.84 3.64 -6.73
C ARG A 107 15.80 4.57 -7.51
N PRO A 108 16.98 4.91 -6.95
CA PRO A 108 17.96 5.74 -7.64
C PRO A 108 18.38 5.24 -9.03
N ASP A 109 18.42 3.90 -9.20
CA ASP A 109 18.83 3.30 -10.46
C ASP A 109 17.70 3.17 -11.48
N ASP A 110 16.44 3.40 -11.07
CA ASP A 110 15.30 3.46 -11.99
C ASP A 110 15.30 4.75 -12.83
N VAL A 111 16.13 5.73 -12.46
CA VAL A 111 16.18 7.07 -13.06
C VAL A 111 17.50 7.31 -13.79
N LEU A 112 17.42 7.67 -15.06
CA LEU A 112 18.52 8.21 -15.85
C LEU A 112 18.67 9.69 -15.50
N LEU A 113 19.89 10.10 -15.13
CA LEU A 113 20.21 11.48 -14.80
C LEU A 113 21.36 11.96 -15.69
N SER A 114 21.23 13.17 -16.22
CA SER A 114 22.28 13.82 -17.00
C SER A 114 22.29 15.32 -16.72
N ALA A 115 23.49 15.90 -16.70
CA ALA A 115 23.65 17.35 -16.66
C ALA A 115 24.76 17.78 -17.60
N ARG A 116 24.59 18.96 -18.19
CA ARG A 116 25.55 19.53 -19.14
C ARG A 116 25.76 21.01 -18.83
N VAL A 117 27.02 21.45 -18.82
CA VAL A 117 27.36 22.87 -18.79
C VAL A 117 27.69 23.30 -20.21
N ALA A 118 26.91 24.22 -20.76
CA ALA A 118 27.07 24.66 -22.14
C ALA A 118 26.92 26.19 -22.27
N PRO A 119 27.71 26.84 -23.13
CA PRO A 119 27.44 28.21 -23.53
C PRO A 119 26.18 28.28 -24.41
N PHE A 120 25.61 29.48 -24.54
CA PHE A 120 24.62 29.75 -25.57
C PHE A 120 25.29 29.76 -26.95
N THR A 121 24.70 29.03 -27.91
CA THR A 121 25.29 28.87 -29.25
C THR A 121 24.80 29.89 -30.27
N SER A 122 23.72 30.62 -29.96
CA SER A 122 23.16 31.63 -30.86
C SER A 122 22.36 32.70 -30.11
N VAL A 123 22.33 33.92 -30.66
CA VAL A 123 21.54 35.03 -30.10
C VAL A 123 20.05 34.69 -29.99
N PRO A 124 19.41 34.03 -30.98
CA PRO A 124 18.01 33.60 -30.84
C PRO A 124 17.77 32.68 -29.64
N MET A 125 18.69 31.73 -29.39
CA MET A 125 18.60 30.83 -28.24
C MET A 125 18.70 31.59 -26.91
N TYR A 126 19.67 32.51 -26.80
CA TYR A 126 19.82 33.39 -25.64
C TYR A 126 18.57 34.24 -25.39
N ARG A 127 18.04 34.89 -26.43
CA ARG A 127 16.84 35.73 -26.32
C ARG A 127 15.61 34.93 -25.90
N SER A 128 15.40 33.75 -26.51
CA SER A 128 14.31 32.84 -26.17
C SER A 128 14.40 32.39 -24.70
N TYR A 129 15.61 32.07 -24.23
CA TYR A 129 15.85 31.64 -22.86
C TYR A 129 15.40 32.68 -21.82
N PHE A 130 15.82 33.93 -22.00
CA PHE A 130 15.54 35.02 -21.07
C PHE A 130 14.23 35.78 -21.41
N GLY A 131 13.58 35.46 -22.53
CA GLY A 131 12.44 36.20 -23.09
C GLY A 131 12.72 37.69 -23.24
N VAL A 132 13.85 38.03 -23.86
CA VAL A 132 14.24 39.42 -24.14
C VAL A 132 13.58 39.87 -25.44
N ASP A 133 12.53 40.68 -25.32
CA ASP A 133 11.74 41.18 -26.46
C ASP A 133 12.39 42.40 -27.14
N GLN A 134 13.30 43.11 -26.47
CA GLN A 134 13.98 44.29 -27.03
C GLN A 134 15.22 43.90 -27.84
N PRO A 135 15.31 44.27 -29.13
CA PRO A 135 16.44 43.89 -29.96
C PRO A 135 17.62 44.82 -29.69
N LEU A 136 18.52 44.42 -28.80
CA LEU A 136 19.91 44.88 -28.91
C LEU A 136 20.43 44.56 -30.32
N PRO A 137 21.29 45.40 -30.93
CA PRO A 137 22.00 45.03 -32.15
C PRO A 137 22.65 43.66 -32.01
N GLU A 138 22.60 42.84 -33.05
CA GLU A 138 23.01 41.43 -32.97
C GLU A 138 24.44 41.25 -32.46
N LYS A 139 25.38 42.10 -32.92
CA LYS A 139 26.77 42.12 -32.44
C LYS A 139 26.91 42.37 -30.94
N GLU A 140 26.06 43.23 -30.36
CA GLU A 140 26.08 43.52 -28.93
C GLU A 140 25.46 42.35 -28.14
N ALA A 141 24.36 41.80 -28.65
CA ALA A 141 23.73 40.61 -28.08
C ALA A 141 24.69 39.40 -28.08
N GLU A 142 25.44 39.17 -29.17
CA GLU A 142 26.47 38.13 -29.23
C GLU A 142 27.56 38.34 -28.18
N LYS A 143 28.05 39.58 -28.02
CA LYS A 143 29.08 39.91 -27.02
C LYS A 143 28.58 39.63 -25.60
N ILE A 144 27.36 40.02 -25.28
CA ILE A 144 26.73 39.78 -23.98
C ILE A 144 26.51 38.28 -23.76
N MET A 145 25.95 37.59 -24.76
CA MET A 145 25.64 36.15 -24.72
C MET A 145 26.85 35.29 -24.35
N ARG A 146 28.05 35.62 -24.86
CA ARG A 146 29.29 34.87 -24.57
C ARG A 146 29.70 34.86 -23.10
N ASN A 147 29.18 35.79 -22.31
CA ASN A 147 29.43 35.85 -20.87
C ASN A 147 28.51 34.92 -20.08
N PHE A 148 27.50 34.32 -20.70
CA PHE A 148 26.58 33.42 -20.05
C PHE A 148 26.89 31.97 -20.39
N ILE A 149 26.68 31.13 -19.39
CA ILE A 149 26.63 29.68 -19.52
C ILE A 149 25.31 29.17 -18.96
N ARG A 150 24.95 27.97 -19.35
CA ARG A 150 23.75 27.29 -18.91
C ARG A 150 24.12 25.93 -18.37
N VAL A 151 23.47 25.57 -17.27
CA VAL A 151 23.47 24.23 -16.69
C VAL A 151 22.15 23.60 -17.07
N ASP A 152 22.19 22.70 -18.04
CA ASP A 152 21.05 21.88 -18.46
C ASP A 152 21.01 20.60 -17.64
N MET A 153 19.84 20.26 -17.12
CA MET A 153 19.63 19.07 -16.30
C MET A 153 18.46 18.28 -16.88
N TYR A 154 18.66 16.97 -16.98
CA TYR A 154 17.71 16.02 -17.56
C TYR A 154 17.54 14.83 -16.64
N TRP A 155 16.31 14.37 -16.52
CA TRP A 155 15.99 13.13 -15.85
C TRP A 155 14.89 12.39 -16.60
N ASP A 156 14.95 11.06 -16.56
CA ASP A 156 13.94 10.22 -17.18
C ASP A 156 13.91 8.86 -16.50
N LEU A 157 12.81 8.13 -16.61
CA LEU A 157 12.77 6.74 -16.18
C LEU A 157 13.55 5.87 -17.15
N ARG A 158 14.21 4.84 -16.62
CA ARG A 158 14.70 3.75 -17.45
C ARG A 158 13.55 3.02 -18.14
N LEU A 159 13.83 2.46 -19.31
CA LEU A 159 12.82 1.80 -20.15
C LEU A 159 12.10 0.68 -19.41
N GLU A 160 12.83 -0.12 -18.62
CA GLU A 160 12.28 -1.20 -17.80
C GLU A 160 11.19 -0.67 -16.86
N LYS A 161 11.45 0.45 -16.18
CA LYS A 161 10.49 1.06 -15.27
C LYS A 161 9.32 1.72 -16.00
N LYS A 162 9.54 2.25 -17.20
CA LYS A 162 8.46 2.79 -18.04
C LYS A 162 7.47 1.71 -18.46
N TRP A 163 7.96 0.52 -18.84
CA TRP A 163 7.10 -0.60 -19.23
C TRP A 163 6.28 -1.13 -18.05
N ASP A 164 6.87 -1.24 -16.85
CA ASP A 164 6.13 -1.61 -15.63
C ASP A 164 4.98 -0.64 -15.31
N ASN A 165 5.11 0.62 -15.71
CA ASN A 165 4.09 1.65 -15.53
C ASN A 165 3.04 1.70 -16.67
N GLN A 166 3.21 1.01 -17.80
CA GLN A 166 2.21 1.06 -18.88
C GLN A 166 0.85 0.44 -18.51
N GLY A 167 0.81 -0.38 -17.45
CA GLY A 167 -0.43 -0.94 -16.89
C GLY A 167 -0.94 -0.26 -15.61
N SER A 168 -0.24 0.76 -15.08
CA SER A 168 -0.62 1.43 -13.83
C SER A 168 -0.53 2.94 -13.95
N THR A 169 -1.51 3.68 -13.42
CA THR A 169 -1.47 5.14 -13.32
C THR A 169 -0.55 5.59 -12.19
N LYS A 170 0.70 5.11 -12.18
CA LYS A 170 1.69 5.50 -11.18
C LYS A 170 2.26 6.86 -11.55
N PHE A 171 1.83 7.87 -10.81
CA PHE A 171 2.40 9.20 -10.86
C PHE A 171 3.52 9.30 -9.84
N TYR A 172 4.68 9.80 -10.27
CA TYR A 172 5.80 10.05 -9.36
C TYR A 172 5.77 11.48 -8.86
N TYR A 173 6.20 11.66 -7.62
CA TYR A 173 6.32 12.99 -7.03
C TYR A 173 7.41 13.80 -7.73
N SER A 174 7.17 15.10 -7.81
CA SER A 174 8.06 16.05 -8.45
C SER A 174 9.42 16.09 -7.74
N PRO A 175 10.55 15.97 -8.48
CA PRO A 175 11.86 16.00 -7.87
C PRO A 175 12.33 17.41 -7.53
N TYR A 176 13.27 17.49 -6.58
CA TYR A 176 14.08 18.68 -6.34
C TYR A 176 15.44 18.53 -7.00
N LEU A 177 15.97 19.62 -7.55
CA LEU A 177 17.34 19.71 -8.04
C LEU A 177 18.07 20.79 -7.26
N ILE A 178 19.34 20.55 -6.94
CA ILE A 178 20.22 21.56 -6.34
C ILE A 178 21.38 21.80 -7.27
N VAL A 179 21.62 23.05 -7.64
CA VAL A 179 22.81 23.48 -8.38
C VAL A 179 23.69 24.33 -7.48
N ILE A 180 24.90 23.87 -7.22
CA ILE A 180 25.92 24.57 -6.44
C ILE A 180 26.99 25.05 -7.43
N PRO A 181 27.03 26.36 -7.75
CA PRO A 181 28.08 26.91 -8.60
C PRO A 181 29.43 26.93 -7.87
N PRO A 182 30.56 26.95 -8.62
CA PRO A 182 31.83 27.33 -8.03
C PRO A 182 31.74 28.79 -7.57
N LYS A 183 32.01 29.01 -6.27
CA LYS A 183 32.00 30.37 -5.69
C LYS A 183 33.01 31.24 -6.45
N GLU A 184 32.68 32.53 -6.59
CA GLU A 184 33.53 33.58 -7.20
C GLU A 184 33.68 33.51 -8.73
N GLU A 185 33.48 32.36 -9.38
CA GLU A 185 33.61 32.24 -10.84
C GLU A 185 32.37 32.67 -11.61
N VAL A 186 31.17 32.46 -11.04
CA VAL A 186 29.90 32.72 -11.71
C VAL A 186 28.85 33.28 -10.77
N VAL A 187 27.87 33.98 -11.34
CA VAL A 187 26.71 34.53 -10.63
C VAL A 187 25.43 34.05 -11.31
N TYR A 188 24.43 33.67 -10.54
CA TYR A 188 23.14 33.27 -11.08
C TYR A 188 22.49 34.38 -11.90
N ALA A 189 22.05 34.03 -13.10
CA ALA A 189 21.48 34.97 -14.07
C ALA A 189 19.99 34.76 -14.35
N GLY A 190 19.43 33.60 -13.97
CA GLY A 190 18.02 33.29 -14.19
C GLY A 190 17.78 31.84 -14.64
N GLY A 191 16.52 31.45 -14.71
CA GLY A 191 16.06 30.20 -15.33
C GLY A 191 15.38 30.46 -16.68
N HIS A 192 15.17 29.39 -17.44
CA HIS A 192 14.51 29.47 -18.75
C HIS A 192 13.05 29.93 -18.61
N ARG A 193 12.66 31.06 -19.22
CA ARG A 193 11.29 31.62 -19.11
C ARG A 193 10.18 30.67 -19.56
N GLY A 194 10.44 29.86 -20.59
CA GLY A 194 9.51 28.82 -21.06
C GLY A 194 9.46 27.55 -20.21
N VAL A 195 10.38 27.37 -19.26
CA VAL A 195 10.34 26.23 -18.34
C VAL A 195 9.67 26.71 -17.06
N ASN A 196 8.47 26.20 -16.91
CA ASN A 196 7.54 26.52 -15.86
C ASN A 196 8.05 25.87 -14.55
N LEU A 197 9.01 26.49 -13.85
CA LEU A 197 9.50 26.04 -12.54
C LEU A 197 8.61 26.58 -11.43
N HIS A 198 8.37 25.82 -10.36
CA HIS A 198 7.56 26.31 -9.24
C HIS A 198 8.32 27.33 -8.39
N THR A 199 9.62 27.12 -8.16
CA THR A 199 10.45 28.04 -7.39
C THR A 199 11.92 27.83 -7.72
N VAL A 200 12.67 28.92 -7.92
CA VAL A 200 14.11 28.95 -7.65
C VAL A 200 14.26 29.44 -6.22
N GLY A 201 14.30 28.51 -5.27
CA GLY A 201 14.36 28.79 -3.84
C GLY A 201 15.78 28.63 -3.29
N ALA A 202 16.00 29.14 -2.07
CA ALA A 202 17.26 28.92 -1.33
C ALA A 202 17.12 27.81 -0.28
N ALA A 203 15.93 27.25 -0.07
CA ALA A 203 15.64 26.27 0.98
C ALA A 203 14.89 25.06 0.43
N LEU A 204 15.13 23.90 1.05
CA LEU A 204 14.34 22.69 0.87
C LEU A 204 13.29 22.58 1.97
N PRO A 205 12.18 21.86 1.73
CA PRO A 205 11.25 21.50 2.78
C PRO A 205 11.96 20.73 3.90
N HIS A 206 11.53 20.98 5.14
CA HIS A 206 12.10 20.34 6.32
C HIS A 206 12.07 18.81 6.24
N GLU A 207 10.98 18.24 5.71
CA GLU A 207 10.86 16.79 5.53
C GLU A 207 11.90 16.20 4.59
N VAL A 208 12.32 16.94 3.55
CA VAL A 208 13.38 16.48 2.63
C VAL A 208 14.74 16.50 3.34
N LEU A 209 14.98 17.52 4.16
CA LEU A 209 16.19 17.61 4.97
C LEU A 209 16.30 16.42 5.95
N GLU A 210 15.23 16.14 6.68
CA GLU A 210 15.21 15.09 7.71
C GLU A 210 15.18 13.67 7.13
N ASN A 211 14.41 13.43 6.07
CA ASN A 211 14.20 12.07 5.56
C ASN A 211 15.19 11.67 4.47
N VAL A 212 15.78 12.63 3.75
CA VAL A 212 16.66 12.34 2.60
C VAL A 212 18.09 12.83 2.81
N LEU A 213 18.29 14.04 3.33
CA LEU A 213 19.60 14.66 3.39
C LEU A 213 20.33 14.55 4.74
N LYS A 214 19.67 14.03 5.79
CA LYS A 214 20.25 13.95 7.15
C LYS A 214 21.63 13.28 7.22
N ASP A 215 21.87 12.28 6.37
CA ASP A 215 23.09 11.48 6.37
C ASP A 215 24.09 11.94 5.29
N ASN A 216 23.70 12.87 4.41
CA ASN A 216 24.58 13.45 3.40
C ASN A 216 25.42 14.58 4.02
N LYS A 217 26.69 14.30 4.29
CA LYS A 217 27.63 15.21 4.96
C LYS A 217 28.39 16.14 4.01
N ASP A 218 28.08 16.15 2.71
CA ASP A 218 28.81 16.98 1.74
C ASP A 218 28.65 18.47 2.06
N TYR A 219 27.49 18.85 2.60
CA TYR A 219 27.10 20.22 2.92
C TYR A 219 26.23 20.27 4.18
N ASN A 220 26.22 21.43 4.84
CA ASN A 220 25.19 21.73 5.84
C ASN A 220 23.91 22.16 5.14
N TRP A 221 23.13 21.19 4.65
CA TRP A 221 21.92 21.41 3.86
C TRP A 221 20.88 22.28 4.56
N ALA A 222 20.80 22.22 5.90
CA ALA A 222 19.90 23.05 6.69
C ALA A 222 20.23 24.54 6.61
N LYS A 223 21.50 24.90 6.38
CA LYS A 223 21.98 26.28 6.25
C LYS A 223 22.08 26.78 4.82
N MET A 224 21.61 26.02 3.82
CA MET A 224 21.71 26.40 2.41
C MET A 224 21.07 27.76 2.10
N SER A 225 19.97 28.11 2.78
CA SER A 225 19.29 29.40 2.59
C SER A 225 20.04 30.57 3.22
N GLU A 226 20.63 30.35 4.40
CA GLU A 226 21.41 31.33 5.15
C GLU A 226 22.76 31.61 4.45
N GLU A 227 23.47 30.54 4.10
CA GLU A 227 24.80 30.60 3.48
C GLU A 227 24.75 30.80 1.96
N ARG A 228 23.56 30.66 1.35
CA ARG A 228 23.27 30.85 -0.08
C ARG A 228 24.25 30.14 -1.01
N PHE A 229 24.67 28.92 -0.65
CA PHE A 229 25.66 28.18 -1.44
C PHE A 229 25.05 27.42 -2.63
N GLY A 230 23.73 27.27 -2.70
CA GLY A 230 23.07 26.48 -3.75
C GLY A 230 21.73 27.06 -4.18
N TYR A 231 21.34 26.72 -5.41
CA TYR A 231 20.05 27.07 -6.00
C TYR A 231 19.16 25.83 -6.04
N VAL A 232 18.02 25.90 -5.35
CA VAL A 232 17.03 24.82 -5.32
C VAL A 232 16.00 25.06 -6.41
N LEU A 233 15.76 24.04 -7.21
CA LEU A 233 14.72 23.99 -8.21
C LEU A 233 13.74 22.90 -7.81
N HIS A 234 12.45 23.22 -7.84
CA HIS A 234 11.41 22.21 -7.74
C HIS A 234 10.73 22.06 -9.11
N ALA A 235 10.84 20.86 -9.68
CA ALA A 235 10.16 20.54 -10.93
C ALA A 235 8.63 20.58 -10.71
N ARG A 236 7.87 20.82 -11.77
CA ARG A 236 6.40 20.79 -11.67
C ARG A 236 5.84 19.39 -11.54
N SER A 237 6.43 18.47 -12.29
CA SER A 237 6.13 17.06 -12.24
C SER A 237 7.40 16.26 -12.51
N PHE A 238 7.37 14.97 -12.20
CA PHE A 238 8.45 14.08 -12.58
C PHE A 238 8.58 14.01 -14.12
N GLU A 239 7.47 14.05 -14.84
CA GLU A 239 7.40 13.91 -16.30
C GLU A 239 7.93 15.14 -17.05
N GLN A 240 8.18 16.26 -16.37
CA GLN A 240 8.82 17.44 -16.98
C GLN A 240 10.17 17.08 -17.60
N GLY A 241 10.92 16.14 -16.98
CA GLY A 241 12.11 15.49 -17.50
C GLY A 241 13.33 16.38 -17.78
N SER A 242 13.20 17.70 -17.69
CA SER A 242 14.30 18.63 -17.90
C SER A 242 14.09 20.00 -17.29
N THR A 243 15.19 20.67 -16.97
CA THR A 243 15.22 22.09 -16.62
C THR A 243 16.61 22.67 -16.84
N SER A 244 16.76 23.98 -16.70
CA SER A 244 18.05 24.63 -16.80
C SER A 244 18.15 25.90 -15.97
N LEU A 245 19.37 26.24 -15.59
CA LEU A 245 19.72 27.54 -15.01
C LEU A 245 20.85 28.20 -15.81
N ALA A 246 20.79 29.50 -15.93
CA ALA A 246 21.84 30.30 -16.53
C ALA A 246 22.66 31.04 -15.45
N PHE A 247 23.95 31.19 -15.74
CA PHE A 247 24.90 31.89 -14.90
C PHE A 247 25.75 32.83 -15.76
N LEU A 248 26.03 34.01 -15.23
CA LEU A 248 26.97 34.98 -15.77
C LEU A 248 28.38 34.64 -15.25
N LYS A 249 29.37 34.56 -16.14
CA LYS A 249 30.77 34.38 -15.78
C LYS A 249 31.34 35.70 -15.23
N ASN A 250 32.00 35.64 -14.08
CA ASN A 250 32.70 36.80 -13.48
C ASN A 250 34.07 37.04 -14.12
N ILE A 251 34.69 35.99 -14.65
CA ILE A 251 36.02 36.03 -15.26
C ILE A 251 35.86 35.63 -16.74
N ASN A 252 36.54 36.33 -17.65
CA ASN A 252 36.73 35.92 -19.05
C ASN A 252 37.69 34.71 -19.13
N SER A 253 37.43 33.68 -18.34
CA SER A 253 38.15 32.42 -18.40
C SER A 253 37.53 31.55 -19.50
N ASP A 254 38.39 30.95 -20.32
CA ASP A 254 38.01 29.92 -21.29
C ASP A 254 37.75 28.57 -20.62
N ILE A 255 38.02 28.45 -19.31
CA ILE A 255 37.76 27.24 -18.52
C ILE A 255 36.28 27.19 -18.19
N THR A 256 35.63 26.08 -18.53
CA THR A 256 34.25 25.81 -18.14
C THR A 256 34.17 25.60 -16.62
N PRO A 257 33.42 26.43 -15.88
CA PRO A 257 33.27 26.28 -14.43
C PRO A 257 32.61 24.95 -14.09
N THR A 258 33.08 24.31 -13.01
CA THR A 258 32.57 23.01 -12.56
C THR A 258 31.46 23.20 -11.54
N PHE A 259 30.26 22.72 -11.86
CA PHE A 259 29.11 22.75 -10.96
C PHE A 259 28.97 21.43 -10.21
N LYS A 260 28.51 21.51 -8.96
CA LYS A 260 27.99 20.33 -8.25
C LYS A 260 26.48 20.34 -8.34
N ILE A 261 25.91 19.22 -8.75
CA ILE A 261 24.48 19.11 -9.03
C ILE A 261 23.94 17.89 -8.28
N TYR A 262 22.80 18.04 -7.62
CA TYR A 262 22.14 16.95 -6.90
C TYR A 262 20.70 16.81 -7.38
N PHE A 263 20.29 15.56 -7.63
CA PHE A 263 18.91 15.18 -7.85
C PHE A 263 18.34 14.58 -6.56
N ILE A 264 17.15 15.00 -6.17
CA ILE A 264 16.48 14.54 -4.95
C ILE A 264 15.08 14.09 -5.32
N TYR A 265 14.79 12.83 -5.02
CA TYR A 265 13.44 12.28 -5.05
C TYR A 265 12.95 12.06 -3.63
N TYR A 266 11.72 12.47 -3.34
CA TYR A 266 11.07 12.26 -2.05
C TYR A 266 9.60 11.90 -2.27
N ASP A 267 9.20 10.78 -1.68
CA ASP A 267 7.82 10.33 -1.60
C ASP A 267 7.25 10.73 -0.23
N PRO A 268 6.35 11.74 -0.16
CA PRO A 268 5.79 12.22 1.09
C PRO A 268 4.83 11.22 1.76
N LEU A 269 4.23 10.28 1.02
CA LEU A 269 3.34 9.28 1.62
C LEU A 269 4.15 8.18 2.29
N ALA A 270 5.18 7.69 1.62
CA ALA A 270 6.09 6.69 2.19
C ALA A 270 7.08 7.29 3.19
N LYS A 271 7.26 8.62 3.21
CA LYS A 271 8.30 9.35 3.95
C LYS A 271 9.70 8.81 3.64
N GLN A 272 9.92 8.45 2.38
CA GLN A 272 11.17 7.87 1.89
C GLN A 272 11.64 8.61 0.65
N GLY A 273 12.95 8.65 0.45
CA GLY A 273 13.54 9.33 -0.69
C GLY A 273 15.02 9.04 -0.79
N TRP A 274 15.65 9.66 -1.77
CA TRP A 274 17.07 9.51 -2.02
C TRP A 274 17.63 10.75 -2.71
N VAL A 275 18.94 10.94 -2.55
CA VAL A 275 19.72 11.98 -3.21
C VAL A 275 20.81 11.34 -4.06
N ARG A 276 21.05 11.85 -5.26
CA ARG A 276 22.11 11.40 -6.14
C ARG A 276 22.87 12.58 -6.74
N PRO A 277 24.21 12.64 -6.61
CA PRO A 277 25.00 13.63 -7.32
C PRO A 277 24.97 13.33 -8.82
N ILE A 278 24.85 14.39 -9.62
CA ILE A 278 24.90 14.33 -11.08
C ILE A 278 26.26 14.88 -11.52
N LYS A 279 27.00 14.10 -12.27
CA LYS A 279 28.24 14.57 -12.90
C LYS A 279 27.87 15.43 -14.10
N ALA A 280 28.20 16.72 -14.04
CA ALA A 280 28.07 17.61 -15.19
C ALA A 280 29.14 17.26 -16.23
N LEU A 281 28.70 17.15 -17.50
CA LEU A 281 29.56 17.00 -18.67
C LEU A 281 29.80 18.35 -19.37
#